data_AF-A0A955CF55-F1
#
_entry.id   AF-A0A955CF55-F1
#
_cell.length_a   1.000
_cell.length_b   1.000
_cell.length_c   1.000
_cell.angle_alpha   90.00
_cell.angle_beta   90.00
_cell.angle_gamma   90.00
#
_symmetry.space_group_name_H-M   'P 1'
#
loop_
_entity.id
_entity.type
_entity.pdbx_description
1 polymer ?
#
loop_
_entity_poly.entity_id
_entity_poly.type
_entity_poly.pdbx_seq_one_letter_code
_entity_poly.pdbx_strand_id
1 'polypeptide(L)'
;MSIAIRLWRGIACVLLVVASVGEHARAGFDGFNVDSAAFANNYAAADVLITDWAINGGLTEGELTVVNGDNLLLSQANNNGWIELDGGATPWEAGTGSWSVEVRAKVSPNADAGGFVVWAALDGQRDVLTIRENAVTNLAGDLFDSSDNTNDFHNFRIVYDSTTDAYHYFRDAVQLTPLAGVGPQAATTNTRLIVGDCCTNIAGTFFGGAGNTVEFDYIRFDMNGAYSPTSDPGAFKLTINRETGAITLVNSTSAPIENIIGYSIASPGGSLDPSGWNRISAGAPLLANNNDNWTQLSATNSRVDLSEAVLATSGDGNGGDMAAGSGVAAFGNVWVQSPHEDVEIELLLNDGSSLVGGVDFAIEYEGAPIVTGDVSGSGGTPDGTIDLLDWLAFRANVGSDVSALSLAAAYQKGDLNGDLAVNAADFNLFVAAYEAANGMGSFAAIASVPEPATFLLIAAACVPLARRRRTGAFSPHRAVRRLYAVALPAAACGTLLLGGPEARAASDFVISRYDADAGDPANAAAIQSPELQGWTEWASGAQAQDPTVAVQQGVIGAGGVNAWLNDDVGNTNPGYFIDINPTMQKTMYDFGWNYEVVMTMTNG
;
A
#
# COMPACT_ATOMS: atom_id res chain seq x y z
N MET A 1 20.76 10.87 29.20
CA MET A 1 20.10 9.62 28.80
C MET A 1 18.63 9.94 28.55
N SER A 2 18.14 9.65 27.34
CA SER A 2 16.75 9.90 26.93
C SER A 2 16.13 8.59 26.45
N ILE A 3 14.85 8.38 26.79
CA ILE A 3 14.05 7.24 26.34
C ILE A 3 13.05 7.75 25.32
N ALA A 4 13.02 7.14 24.13
CA ALA A 4 12.02 7.39 23.11
C ALA A 4 11.23 6.10 22.85
N ILE A 5 9.90 6.20 22.88
CA ILE A 5 9.01 5.13 22.44
C ILE A 5 8.50 5.53 21.06
N ARG A 6 8.83 4.76 20.03
CA ARG A 6 8.27 4.92 18.69
C ARG A 6 7.09 3.97 18.56
N LEU A 7 5.95 4.53 18.19
CA LEU A 7 4.75 3.80 17.82
C LEU A 7 4.50 4.08 16.34
N TRP A 8 4.31 3.04 15.55
CA TRP A 8 3.91 3.15 14.14
C TRP A 8 2.94 2.02 13.81
N ARG A 9 2.11 2.25 12.80
CA ARG A 9 1.24 1.19 12.27
C ARG A 9 2.00 0.42 11.19
N GLY A 10 2.04 -0.91 11.32
CA GLY A 10 2.51 -1.77 10.25
C GLY A 10 1.42 -1.93 9.22
N ILE A 11 1.61 -1.38 8.02
CA ILE A 11 0.95 -1.90 6.84
C ILE A 11 1.88 -2.99 6.34
N ALA A 12 1.39 -4.23 6.28
CA ALA A 12 2.14 -5.38 5.83
C ALA A 12 2.93 -5.04 4.56
N CYS A 13 4.24 -4.86 4.70
CA CYS A 13 5.15 -4.71 3.58
C CYS A 13 5.33 -6.10 2.98
N VAL A 14 4.39 -6.52 2.15
CA VAL A 14 4.62 -7.62 1.22
C VAL A 14 5.79 -7.16 0.35
N LEU A 15 6.93 -7.82 0.52
CA LEU A 15 8.08 -7.71 -0.37
C LEU A 15 7.60 -8.16 -1.77
N LEU A 16 7.06 -7.22 -2.53
CA LEU A 16 6.68 -7.41 -3.92
C LEU A 16 7.99 -7.53 -4.70
N VAL A 17 8.46 -8.76 -4.88
CA VAL A 17 9.39 -9.08 -5.97
C VAL A 17 8.71 -8.54 -7.23
N VAL A 18 9.36 -7.57 -7.87
CA VAL A 18 8.92 -6.94 -9.13
C VAL A 18 8.77 -8.01 -10.20
N ALA A 19 7.58 -8.63 -10.24
CA ALA A 19 7.01 -9.14 -11.46
C ALA A 19 6.44 -7.93 -12.20
N SER A 20 6.69 -7.86 -13.50
CA SER A 20 6.19 -6.84 -14.42
C SER A 20 4.86 -6.23 -13.96
N VAL A 21 4.81 -4.90 -13.86
CA VAL A 21 3.56 -4.15 -13.74
C VAL A 21 2.74 -4.47 -15.00
N GLY A 22 1.96 -5.54 -14.92
CA GLY A 22 0.74 -5.62 -15.69
C GLY A 22 -0.09 -4.43 -15.21
N GLU A 23 -0.65 -3.70 -16.16
CA GLU A 23 -1.79 -2.82 -15.89
C GLU A 23 -2.62 -3.46 -14.78
N HIS A 24 -2.88 -2.75 -13.68
CA HIS A 24 -3.85 -3.23 -12.69
C HIS A 24 -5.11 -3.56 -13.49
N ALA A 25 -5.39 -4.85 -13.69
CA ALA A 25 -6.50 -5.29 -14.53
C ALA A 25 -7.77 -4.83 -13.82
N ARG A 26 -8.27 -3.66 -14.21
CA ARG A 26 -9.47 -3.05 -13.67
C ARG A 26 -10.66 -3.93 -14.06
N ALA A 27 -11.68 -3.98 -13.22
CA ALA A 27 -12.95 -4.56 -13.60
C ALA A 27 -13.45 -3.92 -14.90
N GLY A 28 -13.66 -4.73 -15.93
CA GLY A 28 -14.31 -4.38 -17.19
C GLY A 28 -15.82 -4.44 -17.06
N PHE A 29 -16.38 -3.89 -15.98
CA PHE A 29 -17.83 -3.86 -15.77
C PHE A 29 -18.54 -3.24 -16.98
N ASP A 30 -19.61 -3.90 -17.42
CA ASP A 30 -20.48 -3.46 -18.50
C ASP A 30 -21.34 -2.24 -18.11
N GLY A 31 -21.42 -1.94 -16.82
CA GLY A 31 -22.09 -0.75 -16.29
C GLY A 31 -21.85 -0.52 -14.81
N PHE A 32 -21.98 0.75 -14.41
CA PHE A 32 -21.86 1.24 -13.03
C PHE A 32 -23.15 1.93 -12.60
N ASN A 33 -23.39 2.02 -11.28
CA ASN A 33 -24.63 2.52 -10.68
C ASN A 33 -25.88 1.82 -11.22
N VAL A 34 -25.80 0.52 -11.51
CA VAL A 34 -26.92 -0.23 -12.09
C VAL A 34 -27.81 -0.77 -10.96
N ASP A 35 -29.03 -0.25 -10.89
CA ASP A 35 -30.09 -0.77 -10.03
C ASP A 35 -30.54 -2.16 -10.52
N SER A 36 -30.53 -3.15 -9.63
CA SER A 36 -30.94 -4.52 -9.95
C SER A 36 -32.41 -4.62 -10.36
N ALA A 37 -33.25 -3.63 -10.01
CA ALA A 37 -34.63 -3.58 -10.46
C ALA A 37 -34.77 -3.55 -12.00
N ALA A 38 -33.72 -3.13 -12.70
CA ALA A 38 -33.64 -3.13 -14.15
C ALA A 38 -33.17 -4.46 -14.77
N PHE A 39 -32.72 -5.43 -13.95
CA PHE A 39 -32.26 -6.73 -14.45
C PHE A 39 -33.39 -7.50 -15.14
N ALA A 40 -33.04 -8.21 -16.20
CA ALA A 40 -34.02 -8.93 -17.02
C ALA A 40 -34.80 -9.99 -16.23
N ASN A 41 -34.15 -10.64 -15.25
CA ASN A 41 -34.78 -11.63 -14.39
C ASN A 41 -34.93 -11.05 -12.98
N ASN A 42 -36.10 -10.50 -12.70
CA ASN A 42 -36.39 -9.78 -11.47
C ASN A 42 -37.59 -10.43 -10.76
N TYR A 43 -37.33 -11.13 -9.66
CA TYR A 43 -38.33 -11.85 -8.89
C TYR A 43 -38.48 -11.24 -7.51
N ALA A 44 -39.72 -10.93 -7.11
CA ALA A 44 -40.04 -10.88 -5.68
C ALA A 44 -39.80 -12.28 -5.10
N ALA A 45 -39.35 -12.36 -3.85
CA ALA A 45 -38.94 -13.64 -3.29
C ALA A 45 -40.10 -14.65 -3.22
N ALA A 46 -41.34 -14.22 -2.97
CA ALA A 46 -42.50 -15.10 -3.00
C ALA A 46 -42.77 -15.72 -4.38
N ASP A 47 -42.44 -15.02 -5.48
CA ASP A 47 -42.67 -15.50 -6.84
C ASP A 47 -41.72 -16.66 -7.23
N VAL A 48 -40.63 -16.84 -6.47
CA VAL A 48 -39.72 -17.98 -6.62
C VAL A 48 -40.49 -19.31 -6.54
N LEU A 49 -41.51 -19.40 -5.68
CA LEU A 49 -42.29 -20.63 -5.49
C LEU A 49 -43.17 -21.02 -6.69
N ILE A 50 -43.38 -20.11 -7.63
CA ILE A 50 -44.28 -20.30 -8.78
C ILE A 50 -43.58 -20.08 -10.13
N THR A 51 -42.25 -19.99 -10.13
CA THR A 51 -41.41 -19.79 -11.31
C THR A 51 -40.53 -21.02 -11.57
N ASP A 52 -39.49 -20.90 -12.41
CA ASP A 52 -38.61 -22.00 -12.80
C ASP A 52 -37.62 -22.43 -11.69
N TRP A 53 -37.70 -21.84 -10.49
CA TRP A 53 -36.87 -22.21 -9.35
C TRP A 53 -37.32 -23.54 -8.73
N ALA A 54 -36.37 -24.46 -8.56
CA ALA A 54 -36.59 -25.74 -7.91
C ALA A 54 -36.21 -25.68 -6.43
N ILE A 55 -36.93 -26.42 -5.59
CA ILE A 55 -36.59 -26.66 -4.18
C ILE A 55 -35.71 -27.90 -4.11
N ASN A 56 -34.51 -27.80 -3.52
CA ASN A 56 -33.57 -28.93 -3.42
C ASN A 56 -32.74 -28.87 -2.13
N GLY A 57 -31.79 -29.79 -1.98
CA GLY A 57 -30.90 -29.85 -0.84
C GLY A 57 -31.51 -30.45 0.42
N GLY A 58 -32.64 -31.14 0.29
CA GLY A 58 -33.43 -31.60 1.42
C GLY A 58 -34.44 -30.57 1.93
N LEU A 59 -34.49 -29.38 1.33
CA LEU A 59 -35.53 -28.40 1.59
C LEU A 59 -36.90 -28.93 1.14
N THR A 60 -37.93 -28.63 1.91
CA THR A 60 -39.32 -28.95 1.62
C THR A 60 -40.16 -27.69 1.47
N GLU A 61 -41.27 -27.78 0.73
CA GLU A 61 -42.21 -26.64 0.60
C GLU A 61 -42.70 -26.12 1.95
N GLY A 62 -42.80 -26.99 2.97
CA GLY A 62 -43.23 -26.58 4.32
C GLY A 62 -42.22 -25.73 5.09
N GLU A 63 -40.97 -25.66 4.63
CA GLU A 63 -39.89 -24.85 5.19
C GLU A 63 -39.76 -23.49 4.49
N LEU A 64 -40.59 -23.23 3.47
CA LEU A 64 -40.67 -21.97 2.74
C LEU A 64 -42.05 -21.34 2.99
N THR A 65 -42.08 -20.16 3.58
CA THR A 65 -43.33 -19.47 3.90
C THR A 65 -43.31 -18.04 3.40
N VAL A 66 -44.36 -17.62 2.70
CA VAL A 66 -44.53 -16.21 2.34
C VAL A 66 -44.92 -15.41 3.59
N VAL A 67 -44.14 -14.38 3.90
CA VAL A 67 -44.33 -13.48 5.04
C VAL A 67 -44.32 -12.02 4.57
N ASN A 68 -44.81 -11.11 5.41
CA ASN A 68 -44.72 -9.66 5.19
C ASN A 68 -45.23 -9.16 3.80
N GLY A 69 -46.19 -9.87 3.20
CA GLY A 69 -46.71 -9.59 1.87
C GLY A 69 -46.09 -10.52 0.83
N ASP A 70 -44.87 -10.21 0.40
CA ASP A 70 -44.20 -10.86 -0.73
C ASP A 70 -42.80 -11.40 -0.40
N ASN A 71 -42.38 -11.34 0.88
CA ASN A 71 -41.10 -11.87 1.32
C ASN A 71 -41.16 -13.39 1.48
N LEU A 72 -40.06 -14.08 1.21
CA LEU A 72 -39.95 -15.52 1.41
C LEU A 72 -39.11 -15.79 2.66
N LEU A 73 -39.73 -16.36 3.69
CA LEU A 73 -39.04 -16.89 4.85
C LEU A 73 -38.62 -18.34 4.58
N LEU A 74 -37.31 -18.57 4.57
CA LEU A 74 -36.70 -19.89 4.68
C LEU A 74 -36.53 -20.22 6.16
N SER A 75 -37.07 -21.36 6.60
CA SER A 75 -36.92 -21.87 7.97
C SER A 75 -36.51 -23.33 7.94
N GLN A 76 -35.20 -23.59 7.97
CA GLN A 76 -34.65 -24.93 7.82
C GLN A 76 -34.91 -25.79 9.07
N ALA A 77 -35.43 -27.00 8.84
CA ALA A 77 -35.65 -28.02 9.85
C ALA A 77 -34.53 -29.07 9.87
N ASN A 78 -33.72 -29.15 8.81
CA ASN A 78 -32.65 -30.13 8.64
C ASN A 78 -31.34 -29.47 8.19
N ASN A 79 -30.31 -30.30 8.01
CA ASN A 79 -29.06 -29.88 7.41
C ASN A 79 -29.23 -29.66 5.90
N ASN A 80 -28.77 -28.51 5.41
CA ASN A 80 -28.88 -28.09 4.03
C ASN A 80 -30.33 -27.82 3.58
N GLY A 81 -30.46 -26.94 2.60
CA GLY A 81 -31.73 -26.64 1.96
C GLY A 81 -31.68 -25.34 1.18
N TRP A 82 -32.02 -25.40 -0.11
CA TRP A 82 -31.90 -24.26 -1.00
C TRP A 82 -32.93 -24.27 -2.13
N ILE A 83 -33.04 -23.11 -2.77
CA ILE A 83 -33.72 -22.93 -4.06
C ILE A 83 -32.66 -22.81 -5.15
N GLU A 84 -32.94 -23.36 -6.34
CA GLU A 84 -31.99 -23.34 -7.45
C GLU A 84 -32.61 -23.20 -8.83
N LEU A 85 -31.79 -22.74 -9.77
CA LEU A 85 -32.00 -22.82 -11.21
C LEU A 85 -31.03 -23.86 -11.79
N ASP A 86 -31.48 -25.12 -11.89
CA ASP A 86 -30.71 -26.30 -12.36
C ASP A 86 -31.64 -27.25 -13.17
N GLY A 87 -32.51 -26.65 -13.99
CA GLY A 87 -33.60 -27.35 -14.71
C GLY A 87 -33.23 -27.79 -16.13
N GLY A 88 -32.04 -27.45 -16.61
CA GLY A 88 -31.52 -27.64 -17.96
C GLY A 88 -32.05 -26.65 -19.01
N ALA A 89 -32.85 -25.65 -18.62
CA ALA A 89 -33.53 -24.73 -19.55
C ALA A 89 -33.86 -23.36 -18.94
N THR A 90 -33.33 -23.05 -17.76
CA THR A 90 -33.60 -21.76 -17.09
C THR A 90 -32.87 -20.61 -17.80
N PRO A 91 -33.31 -19.35 -17.61
CA PRO A 91 -32.59 -18.19 -18.11
C PRO A 91 -31.12 -18.13 -17.66
N TRP A 92 -30.82 -18.62 -16.44
CA TRP A 92 -29.46 -18.75 -15.93
C TRP A 92 -28.62 -19.73 -16.77
N GLU A 93 -29.15 -20.92 -17.01
CA GLU A 93 -28.45 -21.99 -17.73
C GLU A 93 -28.24 -21.70 -19.22
N ALA A 94 -29.01 -20.76 -19.78
CA ALA A 94 -28.85 -20.28 -21.14
C ALA A 94 -27.85 -19.12 -21.27
N GLY A 95 -27.42 -18.52 -20.15
CA GLY A 95 -26.48 -17.40 -20.16
C GLY A 95 -25.05 -17.81 -20.51
N THR A 96 -24.24 -16.84 -20.91
CA THR A 96 -22.80 -17.00 -21.20
C THR A 96 -22.08 -15.69 -20.92
N GLY A 97 -20.80 -15.73 -20.57
CA GLY A 97 -20.01 -14.51 -20.36
C GLY A 97 -20.31 -13.81 -19.03
N SER A 98 -20.28 -12.48 -19.02
CA SER A 98 -20.46 -11.67 -17.81
C SER A 98 -21.90 -11.72 -17.28
N TRP A 99 -22.06 -11.74 -15.96
CA TRP A 99 -23.37 -11.82 -15.31
C TRP A 99 -23.37 -11.16 -13.92
N SER A 100 -24.56 -10.86 -13.42
CA SER A 100 -24.77 -10.23 -12.12
C SER A 100 -25.94 -10.88 -11.38
N VAL A 101 -25.78 -11.16 -10.09
CA VAL A 101 -26.86 -11.65 -9.20
C VAL A 101 -26.94 -10.74 -7.98
N GLU A 102 -28.13 -10.26 -7.64
CA GLU A 102 -28.40 -9.56 -6.40
C GLU A 102 -29.51 -10.25 -5.60
N VAL A 103 -29.25 -10.45 -4.31
CA VAL A 103 -30.19 -10.98 -3.34
C VAL A 103 -30.36 -9.95 -2.22
N ARG A 104 -31.61 -9.55 -1.96
CA ARG A 104 -31.93 -8.76 -0.78
C ARG A 104 -32.48 -9.66 0.30
N ALA A 105 -31.77 -9.73 1.42
CA ALA A 105 -32.07 -10.67 2.49
C ALA A 105 -31.78 -10.10 3.87
N LYS A 106 -32.47 -10.66 4.86
CA LYS A 106 -32.21 -10.46 6.28
C LYS A 106 -31.92 -11.80 6.94
N VAL A 107 -30.73 -11.93 7.53
CA VAL A 107 -30.35 -13.12 8.29
C VAL A 107 -30.97 -13.02 9.68
N SER A 108 -31.48 -14.12 10.21
CA SER A 108 -31.94 -14.12 11.60
C SER A 108 -30.77 -14.33 12.56
N PRO A 109 -30.78 -13.71 13.76
CA PRO A 109 -29.80 -14.00 14.80
C PRO A 109 -29.83 -15.49 15.13
N ASN A 110 -28.71 -16.17 14.92
CA ASN A 110 -28.60 -17.60 15.17
C ASN A 110 -27.25 -17.90 15.81
N ALA A 111 -27.32 -18.33 17.08
CA ALA A 111 -26.19 -18.36 17.99
C ALA A 111 -24.98 -19.17 17.49
N ASP A 112 -25.11 -20.06 16.52
CA ASP A 112 -24.03 -20.95 16.10
C ASP A 112 -24.10 -21.36 14.60
N ALA A 113 -23.86 -20.41 13.68
CA ALA A 113 -23.48 -20.68 12.28
C ALA A 113 -24.58 -20.68 11.17
N GLY A 114 -25.70 -19.98 11.39
CA GLY A 114 -26.72 -19.74 10.37
C GLY A 114 -26.29 -18.76 9.26
N GLY A 115 -27.11 -18.66 8.21
CA GLY A 115 -26.85 -17.84 7.03
C GLY A 115 -27.43 -18.39 5.73
N PHE A 116 -27.00 -17.83 4.61
CA PHE A 116 -27.25 -18.36 3.27
C PHE A 116 -26.04 -18.10 2.37
N VAL A 117 -25.96 -18.86 1.27
CA VAL A 117 -25.02 -18.59 0.20
C VAL A 117 -25.74 -18.11 -1.04
N VAL A 118 -25.00 -17.39 -1.88
CA VAL A 118 -25.26 -17.30 -3.31
C VAL A 118 -24.17 -18.11 -3.99
N TRP A 119 -24.52 -19.29 -4.48
CA TRP A 119 -23.62 -20.12 -5.26
C TRP A 119 -23.99 -19.95 -6.72
N ALA A 120 -23.03 -19.52 -7.54
CA ALA A 120 -23.26 -19.20 -8.94
C ALA A 120 -22.19 -19.89 -9.78
N ALA A 121 -22.63 -20.65 -10.78
CA ALA A 121 -21.74 -21.27 -11.74
C ALA A 121 -22.26 -21.19 -13.17
N LEU A 122 -21.34 -20.88 -14.06
CA LEU A 122 -21.51 -20.78 -15.49
C LEU A 122 -20.16 -21.11 -16.15
N ASP A 123 -20.17 -21.63 -17.38
CA ASP A 123 -18.97 -21.83 -18.20
C ASP A 123 -17.82 -22.62 -17.52
N GLY A 124 -18.19 -23.55 -16.62
CA GLY A 124 -17.24 -24.46 -15.97
C GLY A 124 -16.51 -23.89 -14.75
N GLN A 125 -16.83 -22.66 -14.34
CA GLN A 125 -16.33 -22.04 -13.13
C GLN A 125 -17.46 -21.76 -12.16
N ARG A 126 -17.12 -21.71 -10.86
CA ARG A 126 -18.04 -21.23 -9.84
C ARG A 126 -17.40 -20.26 -8.90
N ASP A 127 -18.28 -19.51 -8.26
CA ASP A 127 -17.99 -18.77 -7.07
C ASP A 127 -19.14 -18.89 -6.06
N VAL A 128 -18.81 -18.76 -4.78
CA VAL A 128 -19.73 -18.95 -3.66
C VAL A 128 -19.55 -17.80 -2.68
N LEU A 129 -20.50 -16.88 -2.71
CA LEU A 129 -20.62 -15.82 -1.71
C LEU A 129 -21.36 -16.37 -0.49
N THR A 130 -20.77 -16.26 0.68
CA THR A 130 -21.32 -16.74 1.94
C THR A 130 -21.71 -15.57 2.82
N ILE A 131 -22.95 -15.58 3.33
CA ILE A 131 -23.48 -14.54 4.21
C ILE A 131 -23.91 -15.18 5.53
N ARG A 132 -23.32 -14.74 6.63
CA ARG A 132 -23.63 -15.11 8.02
C ARG A 132 -24.07 -13.87 8.81
N GLU A 133 -24.46 -14.07 10.07
CA GLU A 133 -24.88 -12.99 10.97
C GLU A 133 -23.88 -11.84 11.05
N ASN A 134 -22.57 -12.10 11.23
CA ASN A 134 -21.53 -11.05 11.31
C ASN A 134 -20.36 -11.32 10.34
N ALA A 135 -20.63 -11.94 9.19
CA ALA A 135 -19.57 -12.22 8.23
C ALA A 135 -20.10 -12.34 6.79
N VAL A 136 -19.38 -11.73 5.85
CA VAL A 136 -19.45 -12.02 4.42
C VAL A 136 -18.11 -12.64 4.01
N THR A 137 -18.14 -13.86 3.49
CA THR A 137 -16.94 -14.63 3.12
C THR A 137 -17.07 -15.30 1.76
N ASN A 138 -15.97 -15.83 1.24
CA ASN A 138 -16.01 -16.87 0.21
C ASN A 138 -16.16 -18.29 0.83
N LEU A 139 -16.16 -19.35 0.02
CA LEU A 139 -16.23 -20.74 0.53
C LEU A 139 -15.01 -21.15 1.36
N ALA A 140 -13.85 -20.59 1.04
CA ALA A 140 -12.60 -20.86 1.75
C ALA A 140 -12.59 -20.25 3.16
N GLY A 141 -13.41 -19.22 3.38
CA GLY A 141 -13.53 -18.51 4.66
C GLY A 141 -12.82 -17.17 4.71
N ASP A 142 -12.33 -16.66 3.59
CA ASP A 142 -11.70 -15.34 3.53
C ASP A 142 -12.76 -14.30 3.89
N LEU A 143 -12.47 -13.50 4.93
CA LEU A 143 -13.39 -12.51 5.47
C LEU A 143 -13.31 -11.22 4.65
N PHE A 144 -14.44 -10.80 4.08
CA PHE A 144 -14.54 -9.55 3.32
C PHE A 144 -15.31 -8.46 4.06
N ASP A 145 -16.27 -8.82 4.91
CA ASP A 145 -16.99 -7.88 5.77
C ASP A 145 -17.41 -8.58 7.07
N SER A 146 -17.43 -7.84 8.17
CA SER A 146 -17.81 -8.33 9.51
C SER A 146 -19.04 -7.65 10.08
N SER A 147 -19.74 -6.85 9.26
CA SER A 147 -20.93 -6.12 9.66
C SER A 147 -22.09 -7.06 10.03
N ASP A 148 -22.93 -6.59 10.94
CA ASP A 148 -24.16 -7.27 11.35
C ASP A 148 -25.18 -7.30 10.22
N ASN A 149 -25.59 -8.50 9.81
CA ASN A 149 -26.56 -8.81 8.77
C ASN A 149 -27.94 -9.20 9.33
N THR A 150 -28.15 -9.03 10.64
CA THR A 150 -29.40 -9.33 11.34
C THR A 150 -30.19 -8.08 11.73
N ASN A 151 -29.56 -6.90 11.66
CA ASN A 151 -30.19 -5.64 12.02
C ASN A 151 -31.30 -5.24 11.03
N ASP A 152 -31.09 -5.43 9.72
CA ASP A 152 -32.01 -5.03 8.66
C ASP A 152 -31.88 -5.94 7.42
N PHE A 153 -32.62 -5.62 6.36
CA PHE A 153 -32.39 -6.17 5.03
C PHE A 153 -31.18 -5.51 4.38
N HIS A 154 -30.31 -6.35 3.81
CA HIS A 154 -29.14 -5.91 3.06
C HIS A 154 -29.20 -6.41 1.63
N ASN A 155 -28.58 -5.66 0.72
CA ASN A 155 -28.41 -6.03 -0.67
C ASN A 155 -27.05 -6.69 -0.86
N PHE A 156 -27.03 -7.98 -1.18
CA PHE A 156 -25.81 -8.70 -1.50
C PHE A 156 -25.75 -8.93 -3.00
N ARG A 157 -24.67 -8.47 -3.65
CA ARG A 157 -24.47 -8.69 -5.08
C ARG A 157 -23.17 -9.47 -5.33
N ILE A 158 -23.26 -10.47 -6.19
CA ILE A 158 -22.12 -11.14 -6.79
C ILE A 158 -22.14 -10.87 -8.30
N VAL A 159 -21.00 -10.47 -8.84
CA VAL A 159 -20.83 -10.14 -10.26
C VAL A 159 -19.65 -10.93 -10.80
N TYR A 160 -19.80 -11.54 -11.97
CA TYR A 160 -18.70 -12.13 -12.72
C TYR A 160 -18.42 -11.31 -13.97
N ASP A 161 -17.17 -10.88 -14.10
CA ASP A 161 -16.65 -10.19 -15.28
C ASP A 161 -15.82 -11.16 -16.11
N SER A 162 -16.37 -11.54 -17.25
CA SER A 162 -15.72 -12.46 -18.20
C SER A 162 -14.55 -11.83 -18.96
N THR A 163 -14.42 -10.50 -18.95
CA THR A 163 -13.31 -9.78 -19.61
C THR A 163 -12.02 -9.95 -18.80
N THR A 164 -12.13 -9.93 -17.48
CA THR A 164 -11.00 -10.05 -16.54
C THR A 164 -10.92 -11.42 -15.85
N ASP A 165 -11.91 -12.29 -16.05
CA ASP A 165 -12.04 -13.59 -15.37
C ASP A 165 -12.07 -13.42 -13.84
N ALA A 166 -12.86 -12.44 -13.37
CA ALA A 166 -12.90 -12.03 -11.97
C ALA A 166 -14.32 -11.95 -11.41
N TYR A 167 -14.43 -12.19 -10.11
CA TYR A 167 -15.65 -12.08 -9.32
C TYR A 167 -15.57 -10.88 -8.38
N HIS A 168 -16.70 -10.21 -8.21
CA HIS A 168 -16.82 -9.03 -7.35
C HIS A 168 -18.01 -9.19 -6.41
N TYR A 169 -17.78 -8.87 -5.13
CA TYR A 169 -18.83 -8.92 -4.11
C TYR A 169 -19.18 -7.51 -3.68
N PHE A 170 -20.46 -7.29 -3.44
CA PHE A 170 -20.97 -6.04 -2.90
C PHE A 170 -21.96 -6.29 -1.77
N ARG A 171 -21.95 -5.39 -0.79
CA ARG A 171 -22.99 -5.28 0.24
C ARG A 171 -23.45 -3.84 0.29
N ASP A 172 -24.75 -3.60 0.18
CA ASP A 172 -25.38 -2.27 0.27
C ASP A 172 -24.69 -1.20 -0.59
N ALA A 173 -24.37 -1.56 -1.84
CA ALA A 173 -23.63 -0.71 -2.78
C ALA A 173 -22.23 -0.29 -2.28
N VAL A 174 -21.55 -1.18 -1.56
CA VAL A 174 -20.11 -1.10 -1.25
C VAL A 174 -19.43 -2.35 -1.79
N GLN A 175 -18.36 -2.17 -2.58
CA GLN A 175 -17.56 -3.30 -3.08
C GLN A 175 -16.72 -3.86 -1.93
N LEU A 176 -16.83 -5.16 -1.68
CA LEU A 176 -16.13 -5.86 -0.60
C LEU A 176 -14.83 -6.54 -1.07
N THR A 177 -14.81 -7.01 -2.32
CA THR A 177 -13.59 -7.54 -2.95
C THR A 177 -12.65 -6.41 -3.37
N PRO A 178 -11.34 -6.67 -3.57
CA PRO A 178 -10.44 -5.71 -4.21
C PRO A 178 -11.01 -5.17 -5.53
N LEU A 179 -10.55 -3.98 -5.97
CA LEU A 179 -11.04 -3.35 -7.21
C LEU A 179 -10.87 -4.24 -8.45
N ALA A 180 -9.80 -5.04 -8.50
CA ALA A 180 -9.55 -6.02 -9.56
C ALA A 180 -10.42 -7.29 -9.46
N GLY A 181 -11.21 -7.43 -8.39
CA GLY A 181 -11.98 -8.64 -8.10
C GLY A 181 -11.13 -9.76 -7.50
N VAL A 182 -11.74 -10.94 -7.41
CA VAL A 182 -11.10 -12.19 -6.97
C VAL A 182 -11.25 -13.26 -8.05
N GLY A 183 -10.27 -14.16 -8.16
CA GLY A 183 -10.36 -15.26 -9.13
C GLY A 183 -11.43 -16.30 -8.76
N PRO A 184 -11.81 -17.17 -9.71
CA PRO A 184 -12.77 -18.24 -9.46
C PRO A 184 -12.34 -19.17 -8.33
N GLN A 185 -13.27 -19.50 -7.44
CA GLN A 185 -12.98 -20.39 -6.31
C GLN A 185 -12.72 -21.84 -6.75
N ALA A 186 -13.42 -22.35 -7.76
CA ALA A 186 -13.20 -23.71 -8.27
C ALA A 186 -13.83 -23.94 -9.65
N ALA A 187 -13.27 -24.88 -10.40
CA ALA A 187 -13.94 -25.47 -11.55
C ALA A 187 -15.16 -26.30 -11.12
N THR A 188 -16.18 -26.35 -11.97
CA THR A 188 -17.36 -27.20 -11.78
C THR A 188 -17.91 -27.65 -13.13
N THR A 189 -18.65 -28.75 -13.16
CA THR A 189 -19.39 -29.20 -14.34
C THR A 189 -20.84 -28.72 -14.33
N ASN A 190 -21.26 -28.03 -13.27
CA ASN A 190 -22.63 -27.61 -13.09
C ASN A 190 -22.78 -26.18 -13.58
N THR A 191 -23.88 -25.92 -14.29
CA THR A 191 -24.33 -24.57 -14.61
C THR A 191 -25.60 -24.34 -13.82
N ARG A 192 -25.54 -23.61 -12.72
CA ARG A 192 -26.71 -23.36 -11.87
C ARG A 192 -26.54 -22.14 -10.97
N LEU A 193 -27.65 -21.61 -10.50
CA LEU A 193 -27.69 -20.59 -9.46
C LEU A 193 -28.40 -21.19 -8.24
N ILE A 194 -27.81 -21.04 -7.06
CA ILE A 194 -28.38 -21.50 -5.79
C ILE A 194 -28.44 -20.33 -4.82
N VAL A 195 -29.56 -20.21 -4.12
CA VAL A 195 -29.73 -19.33 -2.96
C VAL A 195 -30.24 -20.16 -1.78
N GLY A 196 -29.50 -20.16 -0.67
CA GLY A 196 -29.83 -20.95 0.53
C GLY A 196 -28.62 -21.65 1.15
N ASP A 197 -28.82 -22.78 1.83
CA ASP A 197 -27.73 -23.56 2.44
C ASP A 197 -27.35 -24.76 1.57
N CYS A 198 -26.40 -24.57 0.65
CA CYS A 198 -25.81 -25.67 -0.14
C CYS A 198 -24.77 -26.50 0.60
N CYS A 199 -24.24 -25.97 1.69
CA CYS A 199 -22.83 -26.13 1.98
C CYS A 199 -22.67 -26.41 3.46
N THR A 200 -22.81 -27.68 3.83
CA THR A 200 -22.73 -28.18 5.21
C THR A 200 -21.55 -27.66 6.04
N ASN A 201 -20.43 -27.33 5.37
CA ASN A 201 -19.30 -26.66 5.99
C ASN A 201 -18.76 -25.56 5.07
N ILE A 202 -18.37 -24.45 5.69
CA ILE A 202 -17.67 -23.32 5.07
C ILE A 202 -16.46 -23.01 5.94
N ALA A 203 -15.27 -22.98 5.34
CA ALA A 203 -14.01 -22.78 6.08
C ALA A 203 -13.76 -23.78 7.23
N GLY A 204 -14.25 -25.02 7.11
CA GLY A 204 -14.15 -26.02 8.17
C GLY A 204 -15.07 -25.77 9.38
N THR A 205 -15.92 -24.75 9.32
CA THR A 205 -16.98 -24.50 10.29
C THR A 205 -18.31 -24.96 9.72
N PHE A 206 -19.18 -25.45 10.59
CA PHE A 206 -20.54 -25.80 10.22
C PHE A 206 -21.25 -24.58 9.62
N PHE A 207 -22.19 -24.80 8.71
CA PHE A 207 -22.98 -23.74 8.09
C PHE A 207 -24.42 -24.20 7.90
N GLY A 208 -25.35 -23.30 8.21
CA GLY A 208 -26.78 -23.54 8.11
C GLY A 208 -27.31 -24.55 9.14
N GLY A 209 -28.32 -25.34 8.78
CA GLY A 209 -28.90 -26.37 9.63
C GLY A 209 -30.19 -26.01 10.35
N ALA A 210 -30.66 -26.93 11.21
CA ALA A 210 -31.96 -26.80 11.88
C ALA A 210 -32.04 -25.53 12.75
N GLY A 211 -33.06 -24.72 12.50
CA GLY A 211 -33.25 -23.41 13.15
C GLY A 211 -32.65 -22.25 12.37
N ASN A 212 -31.91 -22.50 11.27
CA ASN A 212 -31.46 -21.46 10.36
C ASN A 212 -32.67 -20.80 9.66
N THR A 213 -32.82 -19.49 9.87
CA THR A 213 -33.89 -18.71 9.26
C THR A 213 -33.33 -17.51 8.50
N VAL A 214 -33.77 -17.35 7.26
CA VAL A 214 -33.39 -16.24 6.38
C VAL A 214 -34.64 -15.72 5.69
N GLU A 215 -34.86 -14.42 5.75
CA GLU A 215 -35.96 -13.76 5.05
C GLU A 215 -35.43 -13.10 3.78
N PHE A 216 -35.97 -13.47 2.63
CA PHE A 216 -35.63 -12.91 1.32
C PHE A 216 -36.72 -11.93 0.89
N ASP A 217 -36.33 -10.74 0.45
CA ASP A 217 -37.23 -9.74 -0.17
C ASP A 217 -37.29 -9.98 -1.69
N TYR A 218 -36.13 -10.04 -2.34
CA TYR A 218 -36.03 -10.35 -3.77
C TYR A 218 -34.78 -11.12 -4.14
N ILE A 219 -34.85 -11.77 -5.31
CA ILE A 219 -33.72 -12.40 -5.99
C ILE A 219 -33.76 -11.94 -7.45
N ARG A 220 -32.68 -11.32 -7.90
CA ARG A 220 -32.58 -10.70 -9.24
C ARG A 220 -31.28 -11.08 -9.90
N PHE A 221 -31.30 -11.31 -11.21
CA PHE A 221 -30.08 -11.55 -11.96
C PHE A 221 -30.17 -11.10 -13.42
N ASP A 222 -29.01 -10.77 -13.98
CA ASP A 222 -28.83 -10.44 -15.38
C ASP A 222 -27.69 -11.29 -15.97
N MET A 223 -27.92 -11.83 -17.17
CA MET A 223 -26.97 -12.70 -17.88
C MET A 223 -26.27 -11.99 -19.05
N ASN A 224 -26.45 -10.67 -19.19
CA ASN A 224 -25.91 -9.89 -20.30
C ASN A 224 -24.79 -8.95 -19.89
N GLY A 225 -24.42 -8.91 -18.61
CA GLY A 225 -23.32 -8.05 -18.19
C GLY A 225 -22.94 -8.12 -16.71
N ALA A 226 -21.71 -7.67 -16.48
CA ALA A 226 -21.13 -7.43 -15.17
C ALA A 226 -21.50 -6.01 -14.72
N TYR A 227 -22.43 -5.88 -13.79
CA TYR A 227 -23.03 -4.60 -13.42
C TYR A 227 -22.74 -4.24 -11.96
N SER A 228 -21.91 -3.22 -11.77
CA SER A 228 -21.63 -2.67 -10.46
C SER A 228 -22.84 -1.87 -9.92
N PRO A 229 -23.23 -2.06 -8.64
CA PRO A 229 -24.20 -1.19 -7.96
C PRO A 229 -23.59 0.17 -7.59
N THR A 230 -22.27 0.31 -7.67
CA THR A 230 -21.52 1.49 -7.26
C THR A 230 -21.08 2.30 -8.48
N SER A 231 -20.65 3.54 -8.25
CA SER A 231 -20.00 4.35 -9.28
C SER A 231 -18.66 3.74 -9.70
N ASP A 232 -18.21 4.04 -10.93
CA ASP A 232 -16.89 3.61 -11.40
C ASP A 232 -15.77 4.17 -10.49
N PRO A 233 -15.07 3.31 -9.73
CA PRO A 233 -14.02 3.74 -8.82
C PRO A 233 -12.77 4.25 -9.54
N GLY A 234 -12.68 4.16 -10.87
CA GLY A 234 -11.65 4.88 -11.62
C GLY A 234 -12.20 5.94 -12.58
N ALA A 235 -13.48 6.29 -12.46
CA ALA A 235 -13.98 7.56 -12.97
C ALA A 235 -13.62 8.69 -12.00
N PHE A 236 -13.60 8.44 -10.69
CA PHE A 236 -12.85 9.27 -9.74
C PHE A 236 -11.46 8.65 -9.56
N LYS A 237 -10.38 9.41 -9.72
CA LYS A 237 -9.02 8.85 -9.62
C LYS A 237 -7.95 9.90 -9.32
N LEU A 238 -6.83 9.47 -8.75
CA LEU A 238 -5.59 10.22 -8.70
C LEU A 238 -4.66 9.75 -9.82
N THR A 239 -4.25 10.67 -10.70
CA THR A 239 -3.24 10.42 -11.73
C THR A 239 -1.90 11.01 -11.29
N ILE A 240 -0.82 10.23 -11.42
CA ILE A 240 0.57 10.67 -11.27
C ILE A 240 1.27 10.52 -12.62
N ASN A 241 1.69 11.63 -13.22
CA ASN A 241 2.38 11.60 -14.51
C ASN A 241 3.88 11.37 -14.34
N ARG A 242 4.39 10.23 -14.83
CA ARG A 242 5.80 9.83 -14.68
C ARG A 242 6.79 10.73 -15.43
N GLU A 243 6.36 11.42 -16.48
CA GLU A 243 7.22 12.31 -17.28
C GLU A 243 7.39 13.69 -16.64
N THR A 244 6.39 14.16 -15.90
CA THR A 244 6.35 15.54 -15.39
C THR A 244 6.35 15.65 -13.86
N GLY A 245 6.06 14.55 -13.16
CA GLY A 245 5.83 14.56 -11.71
C GLY A 245 4.49 15.16 -11.30
N ALA A 246 3.59 15.44 -12.24
CA ALA A 246 2.29 16.05 -11.94
C ALA A 246 1.37 15.08 -11.20
N ILE A 247 0.83 15.50 -10.04
CA ILE A 247 -0.25 14.79 -9.34
C ILE A 247 -1.57 15.52 -9.58
N THR A 248 -2.57 14.80 -10.07
CA THR A 248 -3.88 15.36 -10.44
C THR A 248 -5.02 14.43 -10.00
N LEU A 249 -5.97 14.96 -9.23
CA LEU A 249 -7.22 14.26 -8.93
C LEU A 249 -8.25 14.59 -10.03
N VAL A 250 -8.95 13.58 -10.53
CA VAL A 250 -9.90 13.68 -11.64
C VAL A 250 -11.22 13.07 -11.22
N ASN A 251 -12.33 13.79 -11.41
CA ASN A 251 -13.69 13.28 -11.26
C ASN A 251 -14.43 13.29 -12.61
N SER A 252 -14.51 12.10 -13.20
CA SER A 252 -15.28 11.79 -14.40
C SER A 252 -16.59 11.04 -14.07
N THR A 253 -16.93 10.87 -12.79
CA THR A 253 -18.20 10.23 -12.40
C THR A 253 -19.39 11.12 -12.77
N SER A 254 -20.61 10.56 -12.80
CA SER A 254 -21.82 11.35 -13.06
C SER A 254 -22.26 12.23 -11.88
N ALA A 255 -21.62 12.12 -10.71
CA ALA A 255 -21.92 12.86 -9.50
C ALA A 255 -20.73 13.75 -9.07
N PRO A 256 -20.99 14.91 -8.46
CA PRO A 256 -19.91 15.67 -7.84
C PRO A 256 -19.38 14.95 -6.59
N ILE A 257 -18.12 15.16 -6.24
CA ILE A 257 -17.62 14.89 -4.88
C ILE A 257 -17.74 16.21 -4.13
N GLU A 258 -18.72 16.30 -3.24
CA GLU A 258 -19.06 17.53 -2.54
C GLU A 258 -18.39 17.59 -1.18
N ASN A 259 -18.17 18.82 -0.72
CA ASN A 259 -17.76 19.16 0.63
C ASN A 259 -16.42 18.55 1.11
N ILE A 260 -15.39 18.58 0.25
CA ILE A 260 -14.04 18.17 0.62
C ILE A 260 -13.43 19.24 1.53
N ILE A 261 -13.22 18.93 2.80
CA ILE A 261 -12.68 19.83 3.82
C ILE A 261 -11.20 19.57 4.14
N GLY A 262 -10.61 18.50 3.61
CA GLY A 262 -9.21 18.20 3.82
C GLY A 262 -8.66 17.21 2.81
N TYR A 263 -7.35 17.22 2.64
CA TYR A 263 -6.63 16.16 1.94
C TYR A 263 -5.25 15.93 2.56
N SER A 264 -4.74 14.72 2.38
CA SER A 264 -3.38 14.32 2.74
C SER A 264 -2.78 13.49 1.63
N ILE A 265 -1.73 13.98 0.97
CA ILE A 265 -0.96 13.22 -0.02
C ILE A 265 0.32 12.77 0.65
N ALA A 266 0.50 11.45 0.81
CA ALA A 266 1.65 10.87 1.48
C ALA A 266 2.56 10.12 0.50
N SER A 267 3.83 9.95 0.88
CA SER A 267 4.79 9.10 0.19
C SER A 267 5.82 8.60 1.22
N PRO A 268 5.72 7.34 1.68
CA PRO A 268 6.61 6.79 2.69
C PRO A 268 8.11 6.86 2.32
N GLY A 269 8.43 6.72 1.04
CA GLY A 269 9.76 6.82 0.43
C GLY A 269 10.23 8.25 0.19
N GLY A 270 9.41 9.25 0.52
CA GLY A 270 9.78 10.66 0.48
C GLY A 270 9.89 11.20 -0.94
N SER A 271 8.97 10.79 -1.80
CA SER A 271 8.88 11.13 -3.22
C SER A 271 8.09 12.43 -3.47
N LEU A 272 7.84 13.26 -2.46
CA LEU A 272 7.13 14.53 -2.64
C LEU A 272 8.09 15.73 -2.63
N ASP A 273 7.81 16.72 -3.47
CA ASP A 273 8.47 18.01 -3.56
C ASP A 273 7.49 19.14 -3.22
N PRO A 274 7.56 19.74 -2.02
CA PRO A 274 6.65 20.80 -1.61
C PRO A 274 6.83 22.11 -2.42
N SER A 275 7.93 22.26 -3.16
CA SER A 275 8.16 23.46 -3.98
C SER A 275 7.28 23.52 -5.24
N GLY A 276 6.87 22.35 -5.76
CA GLY A 276 5.96 22.23 -6.90
C GLY A 276 4.48 22.21 -6.51
N TRP A 277 4.16 22.35 -5.22
CA TRP A 277 2.83 22.10 -4.68
C TRP A 277 1.87 23.29 -4.84
N ASN A 278 0.81 23.07 -5.60
CA ASN A 278 -0.34 23.97 -5.69
C ASN A 278 -1.20 23.82 -4.44
N ARG A 279 -1.12 24.80 -3.56
CA ARG A 279 -1.85 24.83 -2.29
C ARG A 279 -3.15 25.62 -2.39
N ILE A 280 -4.23 25.05 -1.88
CA ILE A 280 -5.50 25.74 -1.72
C ILE A 280 -5.35 26.91 -0.74
N SER A 281 -4.59 26.73 0.35
CA SER A 281 -4.28 27.81 1.30
C SER A 281 -3.48 28.96 0.68
N ALA A 282 -2.80 28.72 -0.44
CA ALA A 282 -2.10 29.74 -1.22
C ALA A 282 -2.97 30.37 -2.32
N GLY A 283 -4.28 30.04 -2.36
CA GLY A 283 -5.23 30.56 -3.33
C GLY A 283 -5.30 29.79 -4.65
N ALA A 284 -4.76 28.57 -4.72
CA ALA A 284 -4.93 27.73 -5.91
C ALA A 284 -6.41 27.34 -6.07
N PRO A 285 -7.03 27.57 -7.24
CA PRO A 285 -8.43 27.26 -7.47
C PRO A 285 -8.62 25.77 -7.83
N LEU A 286 -8.20 24.88 -6.93
CA LEU A 286 -8.25 23.42 -7.17
C LEU A 286 -9.67 22.85 -7.09
N LEU A 287 -10.49 23.40 -6.20
CA LEU A 287 -11.85 22.96 -5.93
C LEU A 287 -12.85 24.06 -6.27
N ALA A 288 -14.01 23.67 -6.81
CA ALA A 288 -15.14 24.56 -7.01
C ALA A 288 -15.81 24.90 -5.67
N ASN A 289 -16.61 25.97 -5.66
CA ASN A 289 -17.37 26.43 -4.48
C ASN A 289 -16.54 26.66 -3.20
N ASN A 290 -15.22 26.68 -3.33
CA ASN A 290 -14.34 26.81 -2.18
C ASN A 290 -14.34 28.26 -1.67
N ASN A 291 -15.07 28.48 -0.58
CA ASN A 291 -15.19 29.77 0.08
C ASN A 291 -14.52 29.81 1.47
N ASP A 292 -13.88 28.71 1.86
CA ASP A 292 -13.26 28.54 3.16
C ASP A 292 -11.76 28.89 3.18
N ASN A 293 -11.23 29.14 4.39
CA ASN A 293 -9.78 29.28 4.59
C ASN A 293 -9.15 27.92 4.87
N TRP A 294 -8.29 27.51 3.95
CA TRP A 294 -7.49 26.29 4.09
C TRP A 294 -6.21 26.56 4.89
N THR A 295 -5.83 25.59 5.70
CA THR A 295 -4.61 25.60 6.50
C THR A 295 -3.72 24.44 6.10
N GLN A 296 -2.46 24.73 5.80
CA GLN A 296 -1.45 23.69 5.62
C GLN A 296 -1.19 22.97 6.96
N LEU A 297 -1.33 21.65 6.95
CA LEU A 297 -1.07 20.79 8.10
C LEU A 297 0.34 20.20 8.08
N SER A 298 0.86 19.88 6.89
CA SER A 298 2.20 19.34 6.72
C SER A 298 3.30 20.34 7.04
N ALA A 299 4.47 19.86 7.43
CA ALA A 299 5.65 20.71 7.60
C ALA A 299 6.07 21.34 6.25
N THR A 300 6.57 22.58 6.26
CA THR A 300 6.88 23.36 5.03
C THR A 300 7.80 22.65 4.03
N ASN A 301 8.73 21.81 4.50
CA ASN A 301 9.68 21.07 3.67
C ASN A 301 9.44 19.55 3.73
N SER A 302 8.23 19.13 4.10
CA SER A 302 7.87 17.71 4.14
C SER A 302 7.98 17.10 2.75
N ARG A 303 8.66 15.95 2.67
CA ARG A 303 8.74 15.12 1.45
C ARG A 303 7.87 13.87 1.53
N VAL A 304 7.27 13.61 2.69
CA VAL A 304 6.49 12.40 2.99
C VAL A 304 5.01 12.68 3.17
N ASP A 305 4.63 13.96 3.27
CA ASP A 305 3.25 14.40 3.49
C ASP A 305 3.05 15.82 2.94
N LEU A 306 2.03 16.01 2.12
CA LEU A 306 1.49 17.29 1.65
C LEU A 306 0.00 17.33 1.99
N SER A 307 -0.36 18.02 3.07
CA SER A 307 -1.71 18.02 3.62
C SER A 307 -2.23 19.42 3.93
N GLU A 308 -3.50 19.65 3.61
CA GLU A 308 -4.25 20.86 3.96
C GLU A 308 -5.64 20.50 4.47
N ALA A 309 -6.20 21.32 5.36
CA ALA A 309 -7.60 21.21 5.77
C ALA A 309 -8.22 22.54 6.18
N VAL A 310 -9.54 22.59 6.19
CA VAL A 310 -10.34 23.67 6.77
C VAL A 310 -10.41 23.46 8.29
N LEU A 311 -9.63 24.24 9.05
CA LEU A 311 -9.59 24.15 10.53
C LEU A 311 -10.42 25.22 11.24
N ALA A 312 -10.74 26.30 10.54
CA ALA A 312 -11.49 27.42 11.08
C ALA A 312 -12.71 27.68 10.19
N THR A 313 -13.87 27.88 10.82
CA THR A 313 -15.13 28.24 10.15
C THR A 313 -15.08 29.70 9.70
N SER A 314 -14.32 29.98 8.66
CA SER A 314 -14.48 31.19 7.87
C SER A 314 -15.10 30.78 6.55
N GLY A 315 -16.32 31.20 6.27
CA GLY A 315 -17.14 30.61 5.21
C GLY A 315 -18.30 29.83 5.81
N ASP A 316 -18.85 28.88 5.05
CA ASP A 316 -19.85 27.91 5.51
C ASP A 316 -19.22 26.60 6.04
N GLY A 317 -17.90 26.45 5.98
CA GLY A 317 -17.17 25.31 6.56
C GLY A 317 -17.37 24.01 5.81
N ASN A 318 -17.82 24.07 4.55
CA ASN A 318 -18.05 22.90 3.72
C ASN A 318 -16.86 22.55 2.83
N GLY A 319 -15.81 23.36 2.78
CA GLY A 319 -14.63 23.14 1.97
C GLY A 319 -14.90 23.45 0.50
N GLY A 320 -14.61 22.49 -0.38
CA GLY A 320 -14.81 22.67 -1.82
C GLY A 320 -15.26 21.39 -2.53
N ASP A 321 -15.73 21.56 -3.76
CA ASP A 321 -16.36 20.52 -4.56
C ASP A 321 -15.52 20.14 -5.79
N MET A 322 -15.54 18.86 -6.15
CA MET A 322 -15.08 18.36 -7.44
C MET A 322 -16.27 18.12 -8.37
N ALA A 323 -16.38 18.90 -9.43
CA ALA A 323 -17.49 18.82 -10.37
C ALA A 323 -17.66 17.42 -10.99
N ALA A 324 -18.91 17.02 -11.24
CA ALA A 324 -19.23 15.79 -11.96
C ALA A 324 -18.67 15.82 -13.40
N GLY A 325 -18.21 14.67 -13.89
CA GLY A 325 -17.83 14.40 -15.29
C GLY A 325 -16.58 15.12 -15.81
N SER A 326 -16.11 16.16 -15.13
CA SER A 326 -15.02 17.03 -15.58
C SER A 326 -14.24 17.70 -14.45
N GLY A 327 -14.44 17.28 -13.20
CA GLY A 327 -13.73 17.84 -12.05
C GLY A 327 -12.24 17.51 -12.14
N VAL A 328 -11.37 18.50 -11.94
CA VAL A 328 -9.91 18.32 -11.96
C VAL A 328 -9.28 19.19 -10.87
N ALA A 329 -8.50 18.58 -9.98
CA ALA A 329 -7.67 19.26 -8.98
C ALA A 329 -6.20 18.88 -9.21
N ALA A 330 -5.42 19.83 -9.76
CA ALA A 330 -4.00 19.62 -10.05
C ALA A 330 -3.10 20.13 -8.91
N PHE A 331 -2.53 19.21 -8.14
CA PHE A 331 -1.65 19.52 -7.01
C PHE A 331 -0.25 19.99 -7.45
N GLY A 332 0.02 19.98 -8.76
CA GLY A 332 1.27 20.45 -9.35
C GLY A 332 2.29 19.33 -9.55
N ASN A 333 3.50 19.71 -9.96
CA ASN A 333 4.61 18.78 -10.21
C ASN A 333 5.32 18.45 -8.90
N VAL A 334 4.62 17.70 -8.05
CA VAL A 334 5.06 17.39 -6.68
C VAL A 334 5.70 16.02 -6.56
N TRP A 335 5.46 15.10 -7.50
CA TRP A 335 6.08 13.78 -7.43
C TRP A 335 7.52 13.83 -7.97
N VAL A 336 8.46 13.41 -7.14
CA VAL A 336 9.87 13.26 -7.46
C VAL A 336 10.04 11.96 -8.24
N GLN A 337 10.27 12.12 -9.54
CA GLN A 337 10.43 11.02 -10.49
C GLN A 337 11.50 10.03 -10.01
N SER A 338 11.05 8.81 -9.71
CA SER A 338 11.85 7.67 -9.30
C SER A 338 11.08 6.36 -9.52
N PRO A 339 11.71 5.18 -9.42
CA PRO A 339 11.01 3.90 -9.39
C PRO A 339 10.12 3.68 -8.16
N HIS A 340 10.12 4.60 -7.19
CA HIS A 340 9.29 4.52 -5.99
C HIS A 340 7.89 5.10 -6.26
N GLU A 341 6.97 4.23 -6.66
CA GLU A 341 5.57 4.55 -6.91
C GLU A 341 4.73 4.31 -5.65
N ASP A 342 4.92 5.17 -4.66
CA ASP A 342 4.42 5.00 -3.28
C ASP A 342 3.51 6.14 -2.79
N VAL A 343 2.97 6.93 -3.72
CA VAL A 343 1.99 7.97 -3.41
C VAL A 343 0.70 7.36 -2.90
N GLU A 344 0.25 7.87 -1.75
CA GLU A 344 -1.05 7.60 -1.14
C GLU A 344 -1.84 8.92 -1.02
N ILE A 345 -3.17 8.84 -1.00
CA ILE A 345 -4.02 10.02 -0.78
C ILE A 345 -5.24 9.69 0.06
N GLU A 346 -5.60 10.61 0.95
CA GLU A 346 -6.88 10.61 1.67
C GLU A 346 -7.57 11.97 1.47
N LEU A 347 -8.88 11.96 1.29
CA LEU A 347 -9.74 13.14 1.25
C LEU A 347 -10.71 13.08 2.43
N LEU A 348 -10.84 14.16 3.19
CA LEU A 348 -11.78 14.27 4.30
C LEU A 348 -13.01 15.07 3.86
N LEU A 349 -14.21 14.52 4.08
CA LEU A 349 -15.49 15.15 3.79
C LEU A 349 -16.08 15.83 5.04
N ASN A 350 -16.96 16.81 4.84
CA ASN A 350 -17.54 17.59 5.94
C ASN A 350 -18.47 16.80 6.88
N ASP A 351 -18.92 15.62 6.47
CA ASP A 351 -19.71 14.70 7.29
C ASP A 351 -18.83 13.81 8.20
N GLY A 352 -17.50 13.94 8.07
CA GLY A 352 -16.50 13.20 8.83
C GLY A 352 -16.07 11.88 8.18
N SER A 353 -16.62 11.52 7.03
CA SER A 353 -16.14 10.39 6.24
C SER A 353 -14.87 10.74 5.46
N SER A 354 -14.11 9.71 5.07
CA SER A 354 -12.91 9.85 4.25
C SER A 354 -13.04 9.03 2.97
N LEU A 355 -12.45 9.54 1.88
CA LEU A 355 -12.20 8.78 0.66
C LEU A 355 -10.69 8.50 0.56
N VAL A 356 -10.31 7.23 0.50
CA VAL A 356 -8.93 6.76 0.49
C VAL A 356 -8.56 6.24 -0.91
N GLY A 357 -7.51 6.80 -1.50
CA GLY A 357 -6.97 6.33 -2.78
C GLY A 357 -6.45 4.89 -2.67
N GLY A 358 -6.69 4.08 -3.69
CA GLY A 358 -6.45 2.64 -3.70
C GLY A 358 -7.57 1.80 -3.06
N VAL A 359 -8.46 2.43 -2.29
CA VAL A 359 -9.63 1.79 -1.66
C VAL A 359 -10.92 2.28 -2.32
N ASP A 360 -11.22 3.57 -2.18
CA ASP A 360 -12.47 4.19 -2.66
C ASP A 360 -12.35 4.69 -4.10
N PHE A 361 -11.12 5.01 -4.54
CA PHE A 361 -10.85 5.44 -5.91
C PHE A 361 -9.45 5.05 -6.38
N ALA A 362 -9.24 4.95 -7.68
CA ALA A 362 -7.98 4.47 -8.25
C ALA A 362 -6.83 5.48 -8.08
N ILE A 363 -5.61 4.96 -7.88
CA ILE A 363 -4.35 5.70 -8.07
C ILE A 363 -3.67 5.13 -9.31
N GLU A 364 -3.40 5.98 -10.30
CA GLU A 364 -2.86 5.59 -11.59
C GLU A 364 -1.58 6.37 -11.89
N TYR A 365 -0.48 5.66 -12.10
CA TYR A 365 0.73 6.25 -12.66
C TYR A 365 0.69 6.14 -14.19
N GLU A 366 0.76 7.29 -14.85
CA GLU A 366 0.68 7.42 -16.31
C GLU A 366 2.06 7.64 -16.93
N GLY A 367 2.27 7.14 -18.15
CA GLY A 367 3.55 7.18 -18.86
C GLY A 367 4.40 5.93 -18.64
N ALA A 368 5.55 5.86 -19.33
CA ALA A 368 6.44 4.71 -19.22
C ALA A 368 7.03 4.61 -17.80
N PRO A 369 7.11 3.39 -17.21
CA PRO A 369 7.78 3.19 -15.92
C PRO A 369 9.21 3.74 -15.94
N ILE A 370 9.62 4.38 -14.84
CA ILE A 370 11.00 4.83 -14.68
C ILE A 370 11.88 3.60 -14.48
N VAL A 371 12.80 3.37 -15.40
CA VAL A 371 13.67 2.19 -15.40
C VAL A 371 14.84 2.44 -14.47
N THR A 372 15.22 1.45 -13.66
CA THR A 372 16.42 1.51 -12.82
C THR A 372 17.64 1.92 -13.65
N GLY A 373 18.37 2.93 -13.20
CA GLY A 373 19.57 3.44 -13.88
C GLY A 373 19.32 4.66 -14.77
N ASP A 374 18.06 4.99 -15.06
CA ASP A 374 17.66 6.30 -15.58
C ASP A 374 17.60 7.27 -14.38
N VAL A 375 18.64 8.09 -14.23
CA VAL A 375 18.86 8.97 -13.08
C VAL A 375 19.00 10.44 -13.49
N SER A 376 18.87 10.74 -14.78
CA SER A 376 19.08 12.06 -15.35
C SER A 376 18.25 12.28 -16.60
N GLY A 377 18.28 13.51 -17.13
CA GLY A 377 17.49 13.90 -18.27
C GLY A 377 17.27 15.42 -18.31
N SER A 378 16.22 15.87 -19.00
CA SER A 378 15.91 17.30 -19.10
C SER A 378 15.52 17.88 -17.73
N GLY A 379 16.42 18.67 -17.15
CA GLY A 379 16.20 19.27 -15.81
C GLY A 379 16.77 18.44 -14.66
N GLY A 380 17.50 17.36 -14.94
CA GLY A 380 18.10 16.49 -13.93
C GLY A 380 17.16 15.42 -13.37
N THR A 381 16.09 15.12 -14.10
CA THR A 381 15.09 14.09 -13.79
C THR A 381 15.10 12.99 -14.85
N PRO A 382 14.71 11.76 -14.50
CA PRO A 382 14.60 10.65 -15.46
C PRO A 382 13.82 11.02 -16.72
N ASP A 383 14.31 10.64 -17.90
CA ASP A 383 13.67 10.97 -19.20
C ASP A 383 13.21 9.76 -20.02
N GLY A 384 13.26 8.57 -19.42
CA GLY A 384 12.85 7.31 -20.03
C GLY A 384 13.95 6.65 -20.85
N THR A 385 15.17 7.21 -20.88
CA THR A 385 16.32 6.62 -21.56
C THR A 385 17.49 6.41 -20.60
N ILE A 386 18.31 5.38 -20.84
CA ILE A 386 19.54 5.15 -20.07
C ILE A 386 20.71 5.42 -21.01
N ASP A 387 21.34 6.58 -20.86
CA ASP A 387 22.36 7.07 -21.77
C ASP A 387 23.61 7.63 -21.07
N LEU A 388 24.44 8.36 -21.84
CA LEU A 388 25.69 8.91 -21.32
C LEU A 388 25.47 9.98 -20.24
N LEU A 389 24.36 10.71 -20.27
CA LEU A 389 24.00 11.69 -19.24
C LEU A 389 23.77 10.99 -17.90
N ASP A 390 23.11 9.83 -17.90
CA ASP A 390 22.87 9.06 -16.68
C ASP A 390 24.17 8.58 -16.08
N TRP A 391 25.07 8.09 -16.92
CA TRP A 391 26.40 7.69 -16.46
C TRP A 391 27.16 8.86 -15.83
N LEU A 392 27.09 10.05 -16.42
CA LEU A 392 27.74 11.24 -15.88
C LEU A 392 27.13 11.66 -14.53
N ALA A 393 25.80 11.58 -14.40
CA ALA A 393 25.08 11.89 -13.17
C ALA A 393 25.38 10.88 -12.06
N PHE A 394 25.29 9.58 -12.37
CA PHE A 394 25.65 8.49 -11.46
C PHE A 394 27.10 8.64 -10.97
N ARG A 395 28.06 8.76 -11.90
CA ARG A 395 29.49 8.85 -11.59
C ARG A 395 29.84 10.04 -10.69
N ALA A 396 29.12 11.16 -10.81
CA ALA A 396 29.36 12.34 -10.00
C ALA A 396 29.10 12.12 -8.49
N ASN A 397 28.31 11.11 -8.15
CA ASN A 397 27.88 10.82 -6.79
C ASN A 397 28.44 9.48 -6.25
N VAL A 398 29.22 8.74 -7.03
CA VAL A 398 29.84 7.48 -6.56
C VAL A 398 30.71 7.74 -5.32
N GLY A 399 30.44 6.97 -4.26
CA GLY A 399 31.09 7.09 -2.96
C GLY A 399 30.53 8.19 -2.06
N SER A 400 29.43 8.85 -2.46
CA SER A 400 28.72 9.80 -1.62
C SER A 400 27.82 9.09 -0.60
N ASP A 401 27.73 9.68 0.59
CA ASP A 401 26.78 9.30 1.62
C ASP A 401 25.46 10.04 1.38
N VAL A 402 24.39 9.29 1.12
CA VAL A 402 23.05 9.81 0.86
C VAL A 402 22.05 9.41 1.95
N SER A 403 22.54 8.95 3.11
CA SER A 403 21.72 8.55 4.27
C SER A 403 20.83 9.65 4.86
N ALA A 404 21.13 10.91 4.55
CA ALA A 404 20.31 12.06 4.94
C ALA A 404 19.22 12.42 3.92
N LEU A 405 19.14 11.72 2.79
CA LEU A 405 18.15 11.95 1.73
C LEU A 405 16.98 10.97 1.87
N SER A 406 15.84 11.31 1.25
CA SER A 406 14.74 10.36 1.04
C SER A 406 15.14 9.32 -0.02
N LEU A 407 14.42 8.19 -0.11
CA LEU A 407 14.71 7.14 -1.09
C LEU A 407 14.64 7.67 -2.52
N ALA A 408 13.59 8.43 -2.86
CA ALA A 408 13.47 9.06 -4.18
C ALA A 408 14.62 10.05 -4.47
N ALA A 409 15.05 10.83 -3.49
CA ALA A 409 16.16 11.76 -3.66
C ALA A 409 17.53 11.04 -3.72
N ALA A 410 17.71 9.96 -2.98
CA ALA A 410 18.89 9.10 -3.02
C ALA A 410 19.01 8.40 -4.38
N TYR A 411 17.89 7.93 -4.95
CA TYR A 411 17.82 7.37 -6.29
C TYR A 411 18.33 8.35 -7.35
N GLN A 412 17.90 9.61 -7.31
CA GLN A 412 18.40 10.67 -8.19
C GLN A 412 19.89 11.01 -7.98
N LYS A 413 20.49 10.54 -6.87
CA LYS A 413 21.94 10.59 -6.61
C LYS A 413 22.65 9.29 -6.96
N GLY A 414 21.96 8.28 -7.47
CA GLY A 414 22.55 7.02 -7.93
C GLY A 414 22.53 5.90 -6.90
N ASP A 415 21.75 6.00 -5.82
CA ASP A 415 21.42 4.84 -4.99
C ASP A 415 20.33 4.02 -5.69
N LEU A 416 20.74 2.94 -6.35
CA LEU A 416 19.87 2.13 -7.21
C LEU A 416 19.30 0.91 -6.49
N ASN A 417 19.82 0.56 -5.30
CA ASN A 417 19.34 -0.55 -4.49
C ASN A 417 18.55 -0.10 -3.24
N GLY A 418 18.53 1.20 -2.93
CA GLY A 418 17.81 1.77 -1.80
C GLY A 418 18.50 1.58 -0.46
N ASP A 419 19.82 1.30 -0.44
CA ASP A 419 20.59 1.12 0.79
C ASP A 419 21.14 2.43 1.39
N LEU A 420 20.80 3.56 0.77
CA LEU A 420 21.21 4.91 1.12
C LEU A 420 22.72 5.17 1.01
N ALA A 421 23.45 4.40 0.19
CA ALA A 421 24.85 4.62 -0.10
C ALA A 421 25.17 4.38 -1.57
N VAL A 422 25.70 5.38 -2.29
CA VAL A 422 26.07 5.21 -3.71
C VAL A 422 27.41 4.47 -3.83
N ASN A 423 27.36 3.16 -4.03
CA ASN A 423 28.51 2.28 -3.87
C ASN A 423 28.72 1.30 -5.04
N ALA A 424 29.55 0.28 -4.84
CA ALA A 424 29.87 -0.69 -5.88
C ALA A 424 28.66 -1.56 -6.28
N ALA A 425 27.70 -1.76 -5.37
CA ALA A 425 26.45 -2.45 -5.66
C ALA A 425 25.62 -1.67 -6.69
N ASP A 426 25.44 -0.36 -6.48
CA ASP A 426 24.72 0.51 -7.42
C ASP A 426 25.43 0.61 -8.76
N PHE A 427 26.77 0.64 -8.76
CA PHE A 427 27.53 0.63 -9.99
C PHE A 427 27.23 -0.62 -10.83
N ASN A 428 27.15 -1.80 -10.19
CA ASN A 428 26.81 -3.02 -10.91
C ASN A 428 25.38 -3.00 -11.45
N LEU A 429 24.42 -2.42 -10.70
CA LEU A 429 23.04 -2.23 -11.17
C LEU A 429 22.99 -1.27 -12.36
N PHE A 430 23.71 -0.16 -12.30
CA PHE A 430 23.79 0.80 -13.40
C PHE A 430 24.36 0.16 -14.66
N VAL A 431 25.48 -0.57 -14.54
CA VAL A 431 26.10 -1.26 -15.68
C VAL A 431 25.13 -2.27 -16.29
N ALA A 432 24.44 -3.06 -15.46
CA ALA A 432 23.46 -4.03 -15.95
C ALA A 432 22.31 -3.34 -16.69
N ALA A 433 21.79 -2.24 -16.15
CA ALA A 433 20.70 -1.49 -16.77
C ALA A 433 21.14 -0.81 -18.08
N TYR A 434 22.32 -0.20 -18.10
CA TYR A 434 22.89 0.45 -19.29
C TYR A 434 23.11 -0.56 -20.42
N GLU A 435 23.68 -1.73 -20.11
CA GLU A 435 23.91 -2.81 -21.07
C GLU A 435 22.59 -3.42 -21.58
N ALA A 436 21.57 -3.50 -20.72
CA ALA A 436 20.23 -3.94 -21.13
C ALA A 436 19.57 -2.95 -22.10
N ALA A 437 19.73 -1.65 -21.87
CA ALA A 437 19.16 -0.60 -22.72
C ALA A 437 19.93 -0.41 -24.04
N ASN A 438 21.26 -0.53 -24.03
CA ASN A 438 22.13 -0.19 -25.16
C ASN A 438 22.78 -1.39 -25.87
N GLY A 439 22.60 -2.60 -25.33
CA GLY A 439 23.15 -3.85 -25.87
C GLY A 439 24.52 -4.21 -25.30
N MET A 440 24.82 -5.52 -25.26
CA MET A 440 26.01 -6.08 -24.60
C MET A 440 27.35 -5.51 -25.12
N GLY A 441 28.19 -5.05 -24.19
CA GLY A 441 29.48 -4.39 -24.44
C GLY A 441 29.38 -2.87 -24.64
N SER A 442 28.19 -2.28 -24.54
CA SER A 442 27.96 -0.85 -24.75
C SER A 442 28.57 0.01 -23.64
N PHE A 443 28.52 -0.44 -22.39
CA PHE A 443 29.09 0.29 -21.27
C PHE A 443 30.62 0.30 -21.36
N ALA A 444 31.22 -0.84 -21.72
CA ALA A 444 32.66 -0.93 -21.95
C ALA A 444 33.12 0.04 -23.05
N ALA A 445 32.32 0.28 -24.09
CA ALA A 445 32.63 1.23 -25.15
C ALA A 445 32.71 2.67 -24.64
N ILE A 446 31.78 3.10 -23.77
CA ILE A 446 31.81 4.46 -23.19
C ILE A 446 32.84 4.60 -22.06
N ALA A 447 33.15 3.51 -21.34
CA ALA A 447 34.21 3.48 -20.33
C ALA A 447 35.61 3.47 -20.98
N SER A 448 35.73 2.98 -22.21
CA SER A 448 36.96 2.96 -23.01
C SER A 448 37.31 4.32 -23.64
N VAL A 449 37.06 5.42 -22.92
CA VAL A 449 37.52 6.76 -23.31
C VAL A 449 39.01 6.63 -23.65
N PRO A 450 39.43 6.89 -24.90
CA PRO A 450 40.83 6.81 -25.28
C PRO A 450 41.61 7.68 -24.30
N GLU A 451 42.57 7.08 -23.57
CA GLU A 451 43.46 7.85 -22.73
C GLU A 451 43.86 9.08 -23.54
N PRO A 452 43.68 10.31 -22.99
CA PRO A 452 43.77 11.51 -23.78
C PRO A 452 45.06 11.45 -24.58
N ALA A 453 45.04 12.05 -25.76
CA ALA A 453 46.19 12.19 -26.64
C ALA A 453 47.44 12.78 -25.96
N THR A 454 47.53 12.93 -24.64
CA THR A 454 48.72 12.96 -23.79
C THR A 454 49.91 12.19 -24.35
N PHE A 455 49.78 10.94 -24.79
CA PHE A 455 50.91 10.26 -25.44
C PHE A 455 51.27 10.87 -26.80
N LEU A 456 50.28 11.30 -27.57
CA LEU A 456 50.43 12.05 -28.82
C LEU A 456 50.96 13.48 -28.62
N LEU A 457 50.63 14.15 -27.51
CA LEU A 457 51.08 15.48 -27.09
C LEU A 457 52.49 15.41 -26.51
N ILE A 458 52.80 14.38 -25.73
CA ILE A 458 54.16 14.07 -25.28
C ILE A 458 55.02 13.73 -26.51
N ALA A 459 54.54 12.91 -27.43
CA ALA A 459 55.23 12.62 -28.69
C ALA A 459 55.43 13.88 -29.53
N ALA A 460 54.41 14.71 -29.71
CA ALA A 460 54.48 15.98 -30.44
C ALA A 460 55.40 17.00 -29.75
N ALA A 461 55.45 17.03 -28.42
CA ALA A 461 56.37 17.88 -27.65
C ALA A 461 57.82 17.37 -27.69
N CYS A 462 58.03 16.05 -27.82
CA CYS A 462 59.36 15.45 -27.93
C CYS A 462 59.99 15.66 -29.32
N VAL A 463 59.20 15.75 -30.40
CA VAL A 463 59.70 15.95 -31.77
C VAL A 463 60.58 17.21 -31.95
N PRO A 464 60.19 18.42 -31.48
CA PRO A 464 61.05 19.60 -31.58
C PRO A 464 62.28 19.54 -30.65
N LEU A 465 62.18 18.90 -29.48
CA LEU A 465 63.31 18.67 -28.57
C LEU A 465 64.36 17.72 -29.17
N ALA A 466 63.92 16.69 -29.91
CA ALA A 466 64.80 15.78 -30.63
C ALA A 466 65.46 16.43 -31.86
N ARG A 467 64.74 17.33 -32.57
CA ARG A 467 65.31 18.09 -33.70
C ARG A 467 66.36 19.12 -33.27
N ARG A 468 66.28 19.66 -32.05
CA ARG A 468 67.26 20.65 -31.55
C ARG A 468 68.64 20.06 -31.23
N ARG A 469 68.82 18.74 -31.24
CA ARG A 469 70.11 18.07 -30.94
C ARG A 469 71.03 17.81 -32.15
N ARG A 470 70.62 18.12 -33.40
CA ARG A 470 71.41 17.71 -34.60
C ARG A 470 72.16 18.80 -35.37
N THR A 471 72.19 20.05 -34.93
CA THR A 471 73.03 21.08 -35.58
C THR A 471 73.84 21.86 -34.55
N GLY A 472 75.03 21.34 -34.25
CA GLY A 472 76.02 22.03 -33.42
C GLY A 472 77.23 21.14 -33.19
N ALA A 473 78.17 21.16 -34.14
CA ALA A 473 79.52 20.67 -33.91
C ALA A 473 80.13 21.50 -32.77
N PHE A 474 80.12 20.96 -31.56
CA PHE A 474 80.77 21.57 -30.40
C PHE A 474 82.00 20.77 -29.98
N SER A 475 83.12 21.48 -30.07
CA SER A 475 84.50 21.12 -29.73
C SER A 475 84.66 20.42 -28.37
N PRO A 476 85.56 19.42 -28.24
CA PRO A 476 85.71 18.64 -27.03
C PRO A 476 86.66 19.32 -26.03
N HIS A 477 86.40 20.55 -25.61
CA HIS A 477 87.08 21.11 -24.43
C HIS A 477 86.16 22.14 -23.76
N ARG A 478 85.67 21.77 -22.57
CA ARG A 478 84.86 22.54 -21.56
C ARG A 478 83.38 22.13 -21.50
N ALA A 479 83.08 21.12 -20.68
CA ALA A 479 81.77 21.00 -19.99
C ALA A 479 81.83 20.03 -18.80
N VAL A 480 82.76 20.25 -17.86
CA VAL A 480 82.52 19.88 -16.46
C VAL A 480 81.70 21.03 -15.87
N ARG A 481 80.57 20.72 -15.22
CA ARG A 481 79.48 21.62 -14.73
C ARG A 481 78.36 21.89 -15.73
N ARG A 482 77.39 20.97 -15.76
CA ARG A 482 75.93 21.25 -15.67
C ARG A 482 75.20 19.91 -15.72
N LEU A 483 75.37 19.16 -14.64
CA LEU A 483 74.65 17.91 -14.35
C LEU A 483 74.02 18.08 -12.97
N TYR A 484 73.28 19.18 -12.80
CA TYR A 484 72.42 19.49 -11.65
C TYR A 484 71.42 20.54 -12.14
N ALA A 485 70.19 20.11 -12.43
CA ALA A 485 68.95 20.91 -12.57
C ALA A 485 68.03 20.34 -13.67
N VAL A 486 67.58 19.09 -13.57
CA VAL A 486 66.21 18.63 -13.90
C VAL A 486 66.02 17.26 -13.23
N ALA A 487 65.83 17.27 -11.91
CA ALA A 487 65.27 16.16 -11.14
C ALA A 487 64.75 16.80 -9.85
N LEU A 488 63.45 16.62 -9.57
CA LEU A 488 62.57 17.29 -8.57
C LEU A 488 61.68 18.34 -9.26
N PRO A 489 60.38 18.05 -9.48
CA PRO A 489 59.46 17.61 -8.42
C PRO A 489 58.52 16.44 -8.85
N ALA A 490 58.62 15.28 -8.20
CA ALA A 490 57.62 14.22 -8.30
C ALA A 490 57.42 13.48 -6.96
N ALA A 491 57.73 14.14 -5.84
CA ALA A 491 57.58 13.58 -4.50
C ALA A 491 57.11 14.66 -3.53
N ALA A 492 55.96 15.26 -3.83
CA ALA A 492 55.24 16.16 -2.93
C ALA A 492 53.74 16.07 -3.25
N CYS A 493 53.16 14.88 -3.12
CA CYS A 493 51.71 14.69 -3.08
C CYS A 493 51.37 13.35 -2.42
N GLY A 494 51.85 13.15 -1.20
CA GLY A 494 51.67 11.90 -0.48
C GLY A 494 52.14 12.04 0.97
N THR A 495 51.47 12.91 1.72
CA THR A 495 51.34 12.89 3.20
C THR A 495 50.73 14.21 3.68
N LEU A 496 49.40 14.29 3.67
CA LEU A 496 48.67 15.21 4.55
C LEU A 496 47.23 14.70 4.64
N LEU A 497 46.89 14.10 5.79
CA LEU A 497 45.59 14.04 6.46
C LEU A 497 45.61 12.91 7.51
N LEU A 498 46.16 13.22 8.68
CA LEU A 498 45.86 12.54 9.93
C LEU A 498 45.31 13.59 10.90
N GLY A 499 44.15 13.30 11.49
CA GLY A 499 43.68 13.94 12.72
C GLY A 499 42.56 14.98 12.57
N GLY A 500 41.36 14.55 12.17
CA GLY A 500 40.12 15.22 12.58
C GLY A 500 39.62 14.62 13.89
N PRO A 501 38.96 15.40 14.78
CA PRO A 501 38.40 14.85 16.02
C PRO A 501 37.27 13.87 15.68
N GLU A 502 37.34 12.67 16.23
CA GLU A 502 36.23 11.71 16.18
C GLU A 502 35.00 12.35 16.85
N ALA A 503 33.97 12.62 16.04
CA ALA A 503 32.63 12.81 16.56
C ALA A 503 32.20 11.47 17.14
N ARG A 504 32.18 11.36 18.47
CA ARG A 504 31.62 10.21 19.17
C ARG A 504 30.12 10.17 18.90
N ALA A 505 29.70 9.24 18.05
CA ALA A 505 28.29 8.96 17.83
C ALA A 505 27.62 8.58 19.15
N ALA A 506 26.43 9.12 19.40
CA ALA A 506 25.54 8.55 20.40
C ALA A 506 25.19 7.13 19.93
N SER A 507 25.43 6.13 20.78
CA SER A 507 24.98 4.77 20.52
C SER A 507 23.54 4.65 20.99
N ASP A 508 22.61 4.58 20.04
CA ASP A 508 21.26 4.13 20.32
C ASP A 508 21.27 2.61 20.50
N PHE A 509 20.66 2.12 21.57
CA PHE A 509 20.48 0.69 21.80
C PHE A 509 18.98 0.39 21.89
N VAL A 510 18.52 -0.53 21.04
CA VAL A 510 17.14 -1.02 21.03
C VAL A 510 17.01 -2.09 22.10
N ILE A 511 16.13 -1.87 23.07
CA ILE A 511 15.97 -2.76 24.24
C ILE A 511 14.85 -3.77 24.03
N SER A 512 13.83 -3.38 23.27
CA SER A 512 12.72 -4.26 22.90
C SER A 512 12.10 -3.76 21.61
N ARG A 513 11.78 -4.71 20.72
CA ARG A 513 11.01 -4.50 19.50
C ARG A 513 9.88 -5.53 19.49
N TYR A 514 8.68 -5.07 19.21
CA TYR A 514 7.55 -5.92 18.90
C TYR A 514 7.07 -5.59 17.50
N ASP A 515 6.97 -6.64 16.70
CA ASP A 515 6.52 -6.60 15.32
C ASP A 515 5.22 -7.42 15.25
N ALA A 516 4.09 -6.73 15.06
CA ALA A 516 2.78 -7.34 14.97
C ALA A 516 2.65 -8.23 13.72
N ASP A 517 3.51 -8.06 12.72
CA ASP A 517 3.44 -8.79 11.46
C ASP A 517 4.19 -10.15 11.51
N ALA A 518 4.91 -10.43 12.60
CA ALA A 518 5.82 -11.57 12.72
C ALA A 518 5.21 -12.86 13.36
N GLY A 519 3.89 -13.00 13.48
CA GLY A 519 3.27 -14.14 14.20
C GLY A 519 1.94 -14.66 13.64
N ASP A 520 1.75 -15.98 13.76
CA ASP A 520 0.51 -16.71 13.46
C ASP A 520 -0.64 -16.26 14.40
N PRO A 521 -1.78 -15.78 13.87
CA PRO A 521 -2.90 -15.20 14.63
C PRO A 521 -3.63 -16.18 15.58
N ALA A 522 -3.41 -17.49 15.48
CA ALA A 522 -4.29 -18.46 16.15
C ALA A 522 -3.92 -18.80 17.60
N ASN A 523 -2.76 -18.42 18.12
CA ASN A 523 -2.33 -18.82 19.47
C ASN A 523 -1.54 -17.72 20.20
N ALA A 524 -2.21 -16.95 21.06
CA ALA A 524 -1.55 -16.10 22.05
C ALA A 524 -0.58 -16.89 22.97
N ALA A 525 -0.76 -18.23 23.07
CA ALA A 525 0.13 -19.12 23.82
C ALA A 525 1.40 -19.56 23.05
N ALA A 526 1.50 -19.26 21.74
CA ALA A 526 2.63 -19.61 20.89
C ALA A 526 3.66 -18.47 20.72
N ILE A 527 3.34 -17.27 21.22
CA ILE A 527 4.35 -16.20 21.37
C ILE A 527 5.33 -16.69 22.42
N GLN A 528 6.47 -17.21 21.98
CA GLN A 528 7.53 -17.61 22.90
C GLN A 528 7.98 -16.37 23.68
N SER A 529 7.92 -16.46 25.01
CA SER A 529 8.62 -15.56 25.92
C SER A 529 10.06 -15.33 25.39
N PRO A 530 10.65 -14.12 25.51
CA PRO A 530 11.99 -13.78 24.99
C PRO A 530 13.19 -14.58 25.57
N GLU A 531 12.96 -15.77 26.15
CA GLU A 531 13.95 -16.56 26.88
C GLU A 531 14.98 -17.31 26.02
N LEU A 532 14.95 -17.23 24.69
CA LEU A 532 15.95 -17.88 23.83
C LEU A 532 16.79 -16.91 22.98
N GLN A 533 17.31 -15.85 23.61
CA GLN A 533 18.58 -15.22 23.20
C GLN A 533 19.50 -14.89 24.40
N GLY A 534 19.58 -15.78 25.39
CA GLY A 534 20.65 -15.74 26.40
C GLY A 534 20.42 -14.77 27.58
N TRP A 535 19.19 -14.35 27.83
CA TRP A 535 18.84 -13.60 29.04
C TRP A 535 18.53 -14.56 30.19
N THR A 536 19.23 -14.38 31.31
CA THR A 536 18.98 -15.16 32.53
C THR A 536 17.84 -14.50 33.29
N GLU A 537 16.71 -15.19 33.41
CA GLU A 537 15.64 -14.79 34.33
C GLU A 537 16.21 -14.86 35.76
N TRP A 538 16.21 -13.73 36.49
CA TRP A 538 16.52 -13.76 37.91
C TRP A 538 15.26 -14.29 38.62
N ALA A 539 15.30 -15.58 38.95
CA ALA A 539 14.19 -16.34 39.51
C ALA A 539 13.33 -15.52 40.50
N SER A 540 12.04 -15.45 40.18
CA SER A 540 10.98 -14.98 41.07
C SER A 540 10.87 -15.92 42.28
N GLY A 541 11.66 -15.65 43.31
CA GLY A 541 11.78 -16.58 44.44
C GLY A 541 12.43 -16.01 45.68
N ALA A 542 12.26 -14.71 45.97
CA ALA A 542 12.47 -14.16 47.31
C ALA A 542 11.75 -12.82 47.44
N GLN A 543 10.48 -12.84 47.86
CA GLN A 543 9.90 -11.65 48.48
C GLN A 543 10.59 -11.41 49.83
N ALA A 544 11.60 -10.55 49.83
CA ALA A 544 11.85 -9.71 50.99
C ALA A 544 10.98 -8.46 50.81
N GLN A 545 9.75 -8.50 51.33
CA GLN A 545 9.02 -7.26 51.55
C GLN A 545 9.80 -6.47 52.60
N ASP A 546 10.48 -5.40 52.18
CA ASP A 546 10.86 -4.32 53.08
C ASP A 546 9.62 -3.44 53.27
N PRO A 547 9.00 -3.42 54.46
CA PRO A 547 7.79 -2.62 54.72
C PRO A 547 8.08 -1.11 54.87
N THR A 548 9.28 -0.64 54.59
CA THR A 548 9.66 0.78 54.76
C THR A 548 9.69 1.60 53.47
N VAL A 549 9.44 1.00 52.31
CA VAL A 549 9.44 1.72 51.03
C VAL A 549 8.06 2.35 50.76
N ALA A 550 7.98 3.67 50.88
CA ALA A 550 6.82 4.43 50.44
C ALA A 550 6.85 4.58 48.91
N VAL A 551 5.98 3.85 48.21
CA VAL A 551 5.73 4.06 46.78
C VAL A 551 5.07 5.43 46.61
N GLN A 552 5.81 6.43 46.11
CA GLN A 552 5.22 7.71 45.73
C GLN A 552 4.59 7.62 44.35
N GLN A 553 3.27 7.77 44.32
CA GLN A 553 2.49 7.87 43.10
C GLN A 553 2.71 9.26 42.48
N GLY A 554 3.56 9.36 41.45
CA GLY A 554 3.72 10.58 40.67
C GLY A 554 2.53 10.75 39.72
N VAL A 555 1.63 11.68 40.02
CA VAL A 555 0.57 12.08 39.09
C VAL A 555 1.19 12.99 38.03
N ILE A 556 1.31 12.50 36.80
CA ILE A 556 1.46 13.34 35.61
C ILE A 556 0.06 13.55 35.04
N GLY A 557 -0.29 14.80 34.73
CA GLY A 557 -1.61 15.22 34.27
C GLY A 557 -2.12 14.45 33.04
N ALA A 558 -3.44 14.47 32.89
CA ALA A 558 -4.25 13.70 31.95
C ALA A 558 -3.60 13.44 30.58
N GLY A 559 -3.33 12.15 30.29
CA GLY A 559 -3.06 11.65 28.93
C GLY A 559 -1.90 10.66 28.75
N GLY A 560 -1.07 10.38 29.75
CA GLY A 560 0.15 9.55 29.58
C GLY A 560 0.17 8.26 30.38
N VAL A 561 0.64 7.17 29.75
CA VAL A 561 0.85 5.82 30.31
C VAL A 561 1.70 5.87 31.60
N ASN A 562 1.34 5.05 32.59
CA ASN A 562 2.05 4.96 33.87
C ASN A 562 3.49 4.46 33.67
N ALA A 563 4.48 5.27 34.04
CA ALA A 563 5.86 4.80 34.26
C ALA A 563 6.14 4.80 35.77
N TRP A 564 6.62 3.67 36.28
CA TRP A 564 6.99 3.53 37.70
C TRP A 564 8.48 3.88 37.88
N LEU A 565 8.78 4.73 38.86
CA LEU A 565 10.15 5.01 39.33
C LEU A 565 10.35 4.25 40.65
N ASN A 566 11.35 3.37 40.70
CA ASN A 566 11.87 2.86 41.96
C ASN A 566 13.07 3.74 42.36
N ASP A 567 12.87 4.63 43.33
CA ASP A 567 13.97 5.42 43.92
C ASP A 567 14.49 4.68 45.16
N ASP A 568 15.41 3.73 44.95
CA ASP A 568 16.16 3.11 46.03
C ASP A 568 17.37 3.98 46.36
N VAL A 569 17.33 4.62 47.53
CA VAL A 569 18.46 5.40 48.07
C VAL A 569 19.57 4.43 48.51
N GLY A 570 20.36 3.93 47.55
CA GLY A 570 21.52 3.08 47.82
C GLY A 570 21.93 2.11 46.72
N ASN A 571 21.12 1.93 45.66
CA ASN A 571 21.49 1.07 44.53
C ASN A 571 21.97 1.92 43.34
N THR A 572 23.21 1.73 42.88
CA THR A 572 23.81 2.48 41.78
C THR A 572 23.32 2.03 40.39
N ASN A 573 22.24 1.26 40.31
CA ASN A 573 21.68 0.79 39.04
C ASN A 573 20.15 0.94 39.04
N PRO A 574 19.59 2.03 38.48
CA PRO A 574 18.16 2.15 38.27
C PRO A 574 17.73 1.16 37.18
N GLY A 575 17.06 0.07 37.57
CA GLY A 575 16.38 -0.81 36.64
C GLY A 575 15.09 -0.15 36.16
N TYR A 576 14.95 0.06 34.86
CA TYR A 576 13.69 0.46 34.24
C TYR A 576 12.99 -0.80 33.73
N PHE A 577 11.74 -1.01 34.14
CA PHE A 577 10.89 -2.09 33.62
C PHE A 577 9.70 -1.47 32.89
N ILE A 578 9.44 -1.94 31.67
CA ILE A 578 8.19 -1.69 30.96
C ILE A 578 7.42 -3.00 31.03
N ASP A 579 6.33 -3.02 31.79
CA ASP A 579 5.47 -4.19 31.91
C ASP A 579 4.36 -4.10 30.85
N ILE A 580 4.54 -4.81 29.74
CA ILE A 580 3.50 -4.95 28.70
C ILE A 580 2.79 -6.27 28.95
N ASN A 581 1.60 -6.20 29.54
CA ASN A 581 0.83 -7.41 29.80
C ASN A 581 0.25 -8.02 28.49
N PRO A 582 -0.13 -9.32 28.50
CA PRO A 582 -0.66 -9.99 27.31
C PRO A 582 -1.91 -9.34 26.70
N THR A 583 -2.73 -8.67 27.50
CA THR A 583 -3.91 -7.94 27.01
C THR A 583 -3.49 -6.73 26.18
N MET A 584 -2.47 -5.98 26.62
CA MET A 584 -1.92 -4.84 25.87
C MET A 584 -1.26 -5.30 24.58
N GLN A 585 -0.51 -6.42 24.59
CA GLN A 585 0.04 -7.02 23.37
C GLN A 585 -1.06 -7.39 22.37
N LYS A 586 -2.14 -8.04 22.84
CA LYS A 586 -3.29 -8.39 21.99
C LYS A 586 -3.96 -7.14 21.42
N THR A 587 -4.18 -6.10 22.22
CA THR A 587 -4.76 -4.84 21.74
C THR A 587 -3.83 -4.18 20.70
N MET A 588 -2.52 -4.16 20.93
CA MET A 588 -1.59 -3.60 19.96
C MET A 588 -1.61 -4.38 18.64
N TYR A 589 -1.68 -5.71 18.70
CA TYR A 589 -1.86 -6.58 17.53
C TYR A 589 -3.19 -6.31 16.80
N ASP A 590 -4.33 -6.36 17.51
CA ASP A 590 -5.68 -6.18 16.94
C ASP A 590 -5.83 -4.84 16.20
N PHE A 591 -5.04 -3.82 16.57
CA PHE A 591 -5.07 -2.49 15.96
C PHE A 591 -3.87 -2.18 15.04
N GLY A 592 -3.01 -3.16 14.76
CA GLY A 592 -1.87 -3.06 13.84
C GLY A 592 -0.70 -2.19 14.33
N TRP A 593 -0.51 -2.09 15.65
CA TRP A 593 0.52 -1.22 16.26
C TRP A 593 1.82 -1.97 16.52
N ASN A 594 2.90 -1.40 16.00
CA ASN A 594 4.27 -1.78 16.32
C ASN A 594 4.85 -0.84 17.37
N TYR A 595 5.79 -1.34 18.18
CA TYR A 595 6.54 -0.49 19.10
C TYR A 595 8.04 -0.79 19.11
N GLU A 596 8.81 0.26 19.28
CA GLU A 596 10.25 0.21 19.53
C GLU A 596 10.59 1.11 20.71
N VAL A 597 11.33 0.56 21.68
CA VAL A 597 11.88 1.31 22.79
C VAL A 597 13.36 1.53 22.54
N VAL A 598 13.73 2.79 22.28
CA VAL A 598 15.11 3.20 22.04
C VAL A 598 15.63 3.96 23.26
N MET A 599 16.78 3.53 23.79
CA MET A 599 17.52 4.28 24.79
C MET A 599 18.74 4.93 24.15
N THR A 600 18.82 6.25 24.27
CA THR A 600 19.98 7.04 23.85
C THR A 600 20.81 7.41 25.08
N MET A 601 22.02 6.86 25.16
CA MET A 601 22.99 7.25 26.17
C MET A 601 23.87 8.40 25.64
N THR A 602 23.59 9.61 26.12
CA THR A 602 24.48 10.76 25.95
C THR A 602 25.58 10.68 27.01
N ASN A 603 26.83 10.46 26.60
CA ASN A 603 27.97 10.61 27.49
C ASN A 603 28.08 12.07 27.93
N GLY A 604 28.01 12.33 29.23
CA GLY A 604 28.36 13.63 29.84
C GLY A 604 29.86 13.76 30.01
#